data_AF-A0A1V8S983-F1
#
_entry.id   AF-A0A1V8S983-F1
#
_cell.length_a   1.000
_cell.length_b   1.000
_cell.length_c   1.000
_cell.angle_alpha   90.00
_cell.angle_beta   90.00
_cell.angle_gamma   90.00
#
_symmetry.space_group_name_H-M   'P 1'
#
loop_
_entity.id
_entity.type
_entity.pdbx_description
1 polymer ?
#
loop_
_entity_poly.entity_id
_entity_poly.type
_entity_poly.pdbx_seq_one_letter_code
_entity_poly.pdbx_strand_id
1 'polypeptide(L)'
;MYQYWPRLRINLSLDGFDPLQYQRHCKLNDHLAVREHAQLILGRRSRLRKPIALRMYHQTNFVPQTITYFLQMTSTFSLQSAWEQLPRSGDNLGHVKLSDLSLTTLLLLSVAFQYLIPDPTNDFSTSATSRACFQLALSRLWTLHSQDKEVNLTSKMMVAVQLIIIYGRPFHALGILRQVGM
;
A
#
# COMPACT_ATOMS: atom_id res chain seq x y z
N MET A 1 -5.95 -31.69 -6.94
CA MET A 1 -7.42 -31.66 -6.98
C MET A 1 -7.93 -30.29 -6.47
N TYR A 2 -7.66 -29.21 -7.22
CA TYR A 2 -8.06 -27.83 -6.85
C TYR A 2 -8.61 -27.09 -8.08
N GLN A 3 -9.72 -27.57 -8.65
CA GLN A 3 -10.17 -27.06 -9.96
C GLN A 3 -11.68 -26.80 -10.10
N TYR A 4 -12.41 -26.61 -9.00
CA TYR A 4 -13.81 -26.17 -9.10
C TYR A 4 -14.15 -25.17 -8.01
N TRP A 5 -14.12 -23.88 -8.37
CA TRP A 5 -14.86 -22.86 -7.64
C TRP A 5 -16.22 -22.67 -8.32
N PRO A 6 -17.33 -22.60 -7.57
CA PRO A 6 -18.60 -22.23 -8.16
C PRO A 6 -18.47 -20.77 -8.59
N ARG A 7 -18.47 -20.54 -9.90
CA ARG A 7 -18.59 -19.19 -10.47
C ARG A 7 -19.99 -18.69 -10.16
N LEU A 8 -20.15 -18.06 -9.00
CA LEU A 8 -21.35 -17.31 -8.65
C LEU A 8 -21.44 -16.15 -9.66
N ARG A 9 -22.20 -16.39 -10.74
CA ARG A 9 -22.53 -15.38 -11.75
C ARG A 9 -23.67 -14.55 -11.20
N ILE A 10 -23.32 -13.50 -10.47
CA ILE A 10 -24.30 -12.50 -10.06
C ILE A 10 -24.53 -11.61 -11.29
N ASN A 11 -25.61 -11.89 -12.03
CA ASN A 11 -26.07 -11.05 -13.14
C ASN A 11 -26.77 -9.80 -12.55
N LEU A 12 -25.97 -8.88 -12.02
CA LEU A 12 -26.44 -7.54 -11.67
C LEU A 12 -26.19 -6.64 -12.87
N SER A 13 -27.21 -6.42 -13.69
CA SER A 13 -27.22 -5.38 -14.71
C SER A 13 -27.71 -4.07 -14.09
N LEU A 14 -26.79 -3.33 -13.49
CA LEU A 14 -27.00 -1.94 -13.11
C LEU A 14 -26.36 -1.08 -14.20
N ASP A 15 -27.12 -0.15 -14.78
CA ASP A 15 -26.59 0.73 -15.83
C ASP A 15 -25.38 1.51 -15.29
N GLY A 16 -24.25 1.38 -15.99
CA GLY A 16 -22.95 1.95 -15.59
C GLY A 16 -22.10 1.10 -14.64
N PHE A 17 -22.61 -0.03 -14.14
CA PHE A 17 -21.85 -0.95 -13.29
C PHE A 17 -21.47 -2.22 -14.07
N ASP A 18 -20.21 -2.32 -14.51
CA ASP A 18 -19.64 -3.54 -15.11
C ASP A 18 -18.88 -4.35 -14.04
N PRO A 19 -19.50 -5.31 -13.35
CA PRO A 19 -18.82 -6.16 -12.37
C PRO A 19 -17.67 -6.98 -12.99
N LEU A 20 -17.67 -7.22 -14.30
CA LEU A 20 -16.58 -7.91 -14.99
C LEU A 20 -15.35 -7.02 -15.18
N GLN A 21 -15.48 -5.69 -15.16
CA GLN A 21 -14.33 -4.79 -15.09
C GLN A 21 -13.60 -4.95 -13.76
N TYR A 22 -14.32 -4.96 -12.63
CA TYR A 22 -13.73 -5.20 -11.32
C TYR A 22 -12.99 -6.54 -11.27
N GLN A 23 -13.61 -7.61 -11.80
CA GLN A 23 -12.97 -8.92 -11.85
C GLN A 23 -11.72 -8.94 -12.75
N ARG A 24 -11.76 -8.25 -13.90
CA ARG A 24 -10.59 -8.11 -14.78
C ARG A 24 -9.46 -7.33 -14.10
N HIS A 25 -9.80 -6.27 -13.38
CA HIS A 25 -8.84 -5.47 -12.61
C HIS A 25 -8.15 -6.30 -11.51
N CYS A 26 -8.92 -7.15 -10.81
CA CYS A 26 -8.38 -8.08 -9.81
C CYS A 26 -7.39 -9.09 -10.43
N LYS A 27 -7.77 -9.73 -11.55
CA LYS A 27 -6.92 -10.73 -12.23
C LYS A 27 -5.62 -10.13 -12.77
N LEU A 28 -5.68 -8.91 -13.32
CA LEU A 28 -4.48 -8.22 -13.79
C LEU A 28 -3.51 -7.92 -12.64
N ASN A 29 -4.05 -7.48 -11.49
CA ASN A 29 -3.29 -7.20 -10.29
C ASN A 29 -2.66 -8.47 -9.67
N ASP A 30 -3.25 -9.65 -9.84
CA ASP A 30 -2.66 -10.93 -9.38
C ASP A 30 -1.38 -11.29 -10.15
N HIS A 31 -1.40 -11.23 -11.48
CA HIS A 31 -0.23 -11.57 -12.30
C HIS A 31 0.93 -10.58 -12.09
N LEU A 32 0.61 -9.28 -11.95
CA LEU A 32 1.60 -8.25 -11.65
C LEU A 32 2.20 -8.43 -10.25
N ALA A 33 1.40 -8.86 -9.27
CA ALA A 33 1.88 -9.08 -7.93
C ALA A 33 2.95 -10.18 -7.86
N VAL A 34 2.78 -11.29 -8.58
CA VAL A 34 3.74 -12.40 -8.59
C VAL A 34 5.05 -12.02 -9.29
N ARG A 35 4.99 -11.28 -10.41
CA ARG A 35 6.17 -10.89 -11.19
C ARG A 35 7.05 -9.86 -10.46
N GLU A 36 6.43 -8.90 -9.76
CA GLU A 36 7.15 -7.87 -9.01
C GLU A 36 7.77 -8.41 -7.72
N HIS A 37 7.16 -9.44 -7.10
CA HIS A 37 7.69 -10.05 -5.88
C HIS A 37 9.08 -10.67 -6.07
N ALA A 38 9.31 -11.30 -7.23
CA ALA A 38 10.62 -11.87 -7.58
C ALA A 38 11.72 -10.78 -7.73
N GLN A 39 11.35 -9.59 -8.20
CA GLN A 39 12.28 -8.46 -8.34
C GLN A 39 12.54 -7.74 -7.00
N LEU A 40 11.63 -7.84 -6.03
CA LEU A 40 11.78 -7.24 -4.70
C LEU A 40 12.79 -7.96 -3.82
N ILE A 41 12.89 -9.28 -3.92
CA ILE A 41 13.87 -10.10 -3.19
C ILE A 41 15.32 -9.72 -3.58
N LEU A 42 15.52 -9.21 -4.79
CA LEU A 42 16.82 -8.73 -5.29
C LEU A 42 17.16 -7.30 -4.86
N GLY A 43 16.35 -6.65 -4.01
CA GLY A 43 16.69 -5.38 -3.39
C GLY A 43 16.56 -4.17 -4.33
N ARG A 44 15.32 -3.83 -4.71
CA ARG A 44 15.04 -2.63 -5.50
C ARG A 44 15.48 -1.37 -4.73
N ARG A 45 16.47 -0.65 -5.28
CA ARG A 45 16.90 0.67 -4.79
C ARG A 45 15.96 1.73 -5.35
N SER A 46 15.40 2.56 -4.48
CA SER A 46 14.55 3.69 -4.88
C SER A 46 15.15 5.00 -4.40
N ARG A 47 15.06 6.05 -5.23
CA ARG A 47 15.34 7.41 -4.78
C ARG A 47 14.17 7.89 -3.94
N LEU A 48 14.21 7.55 -2.67
CA LEU A 48 13.27 8.03 -1.67
C LEU A 48 13.54 9.50 -1.39
N ARG A 49 12.87 10.37 -2.14
CA ARG A 49 12.86 11.79 -1.83
C ARG A 49 11.84 12.01 -0.71
N LYS A 50 12.29 12.42 0.49
CA LYS A 50 11.45 12.98 1.56
C LYS A 50 10.29 13.86 1.05
N PRO A 51 10.47 14.76 0.05
CA PRO A 51 9.37 15.57 -0.45
C PRO A 51 8.23 14.79 -1.12
N ILE A 52 8.38 13.53 -1.52
CA ILE A 52 7.28 12.73 -2.07
C ILE A 52 6.31 12.35 -0.96
N ALA A 53 6.80 11.72 0.12
CA ALA A 53 5.96 11.39 1.28
C ALA A 53 5.35 12.65 1.91
N LEU A 54 6.09 13.75 1.97
CA LEU A 54 5.58 15.02 2.53
C LEU A 54 4.53 15.69 1.64
N ARG A 55 4.68 15.62 0.31
CA ARG A 55 3.65 16.13 -0.62
C ARG A 55 2.30 15.46 -0.43
N MET A 56 2.28 14.19 -0.01
CA MET A 56 1.03 13.47 0.30
C MET A 56 0.20 14.17 1.37
N TYR A 57 0.84 14.69 2.41
CA TYR A 57 0.17 15.42 3.49
C TYR A 57 -0.32 16.81 3.06
N HIS A 58 0.23 17.37 1.97
CA HIS A 58 -0.22 18.63 1.39
C HIS A 58 -1.28 18.46 0.27
N GLN A 59 -1.41 17.25 -0.29
CA GLN A 59 -2.31 16.93 -1.42
C GLN A 59 -3.33 15.85 -1.05
N THR A 60 -3.98 15.98 0.11
CA THR A 60 -4.97 15.01 0.60
C THR A 60 -6.24 14.93 -0.24
N ASN A 61 -6.52 15.93 -1.07
CA ASN A 61 -7.72 15.98 -1.93
C ASN A 61 -7.80 14.82 -2.94
N PHE A 62 -6.66 14.21 -3.29
CA PHE A 62 -6.60 13.07 -4.21
C PHE A 62 -6.58 11.71 -3.49
N VAL A 63 -6.47 11.72 -2.17
CA VAL A 63 -6.36 10.52 -1.33
C VAL A 63 -7.77 10.17 -0.80
N PRO A 64 -8.17 8.88 -0.82
CA PRO A 64 -9.44 8.45 -0.24
C PRO A 64 -9.59 8.92 1.21
N GLN A 65 -10.78 9.42 1.56
CA GLN A 65 -11.06 10.00 2.88
C GLN A 65 -10.70 9.07 4.05
N THR A 66 -10.94 7.76 3.89
CA THR A 66 -10.57 6.75 4.90
C THR A 66 -9.07 6.73 5.17
N ILE A 67 -8.24 6.87 4.13
CA ILE A 67 -6.78 6.95 4.28
C ILE A 67 -6.39 8.30 4.89
N THR A 68 -7.00 9.39 4.45
CA THR A 68 -6.79 10.72 5.03
C THR A 68 -7.06 10.76 6.54
N TYR A 69 -8.11 10.06 7.00
CA TYR A 69 -8.39 9.89 8.42
C TYR A 69 -7.20 9.27 9.17
N PHE A 70 -6.60 8.19 8.65
CA PHE A 70 -5.41 7.59 9.28
C PHE A 70 -4.23 8.56 9.33
N LEU A 71 -4.00 9.35 8.27
CA LEU A 71 -2.87 10.29 8.21
C LEU A 71 -3.01 11.47 9.18
N GLN A 72 -4.23 11.91 9.44
CA GLN A 72 -4.50 13.11 10.23
C GLN A 72 -4.87 12.81 11.68
N MET A 73 -5.55 11.70 11.94
CA MET A 73 -6.15 11.39 13.24
C MET A 73 -5.39 10.34 14.04
N THR A 74 -4.43 9.63 13.44
CA THR A 74 -3.61 8.64 14.17
C THR A 74 -2.18 9.12 14.38
N SER A 75 -1.65 8.87 15.57
CA SER A 75 -0.25 9.19 15.90
C SER A 75 0.71 8.43 15.00
N THR A 76 0.40 7.17 14.68
CA THR A 76 1.24 6.22 13.93
C THR A 76 1.61 6.69 12.53
N PHE A 77 0.66 7.32 11.83
CA PHE A 77 0.83 7.80 10.45
C PHE A 77 0.83 9.34 10.36
N SER A 78 1.09 10.02 11.47
CA SER A 78 1.19 11.47 11.50
C SER A 78 2.35 11.98 10.64
N LEU A 79 2.26 13.23 10.19
CA LEU A 79 3.34 13.88 9.44
C LEU A 79 4.65 13.89 10.23
N GLN A 80 4.58 14.08 11.56
CA GLN A 80 5.74 14.08 12.43
C GLN A 80 6.43 12.71 12.45
N SER A 81 5.67 11.64 12.68
CA SER A 81 6.20 10.27 12.68
C SER A 81 6.78 9.89 11.32
N ALA A 82 6.14 10.29 10.22
CA ALA A 82 6.67 10.09 8.88
C ALA A 82 8.01 10.81 8.67
N TRP A 83 8.15 12.03 9.20
CA TRP A 83 9.38 12.82 9.10
C TRP A 83 10.58 12.16 9.80
N GLU A 84 10.32 11.63 11.00
CA GLU A 84 11.31 10.96 11.83
C GLU A 84 11.76 9.61 11.25
N GLN A 85 10.82 8.86 10.66
CA GLN A 85 11.09 7.53 10.11
C GLN A 85 11.76 7.55 8.73
N LEU A 86 11.69 8.67 8.00
CA LEU A 86 12.32 8.79 6.69
C LEU A 86 13.83 9.06 6.83
N PRO A 87 14.69 8.27 6.13
CA PRO A 87 16.14 8.42 6.20
C PRO A 87 16.57 9.84 5.81
N ARG A 88 17.49 10.42 6.58
CA ARG A 88 18.02 11.76 6.32
C ARG A 88 18.78 11.72 4.99
N SER A 89 18.57 12.75 4.16
CA SER A 89 19.05 12.80 2.77
C SER A 89 20.60 12.84 2.63
N GLY A 90 21.35 12.65 3.71
CA GLY A 90 22.81 12.77 3.75
C GLY A 90 23.59 11.48 3.51
N ASP A 91 23.00 10.29 3.73
CA ASP A 91 23.86 9.14 4.05
C ASP A 91 24.26 8.21 2.89
N ASN A 92 23.70 8.30 1.68
CA ASN A 92 24.15 7.47 0.53
C ASN A 92 23.56 7.97 -0.79
N LEU A 93 24.30 8.69 -1.63
CA LEU A 93 24.02 8.96 -3.07
C LEU A 93 22.54 9.25 -3.46
N GLY A 94 21.68 9.66 -2.54
CA GLY A 94 20.22 9.75 -2.72
C GLY A 94 19.44 8.44 -2.91
N HIS A 95 20.01 7.24 -2.68
CA HIS A 95 19.32 5.96 -2.90
C HIS A 95 19.12 5.18 -1.60
N VAL A 96 17.86 4.80 -1.33
CA VAL A 96 17.48 3.99 -0.18
C VAL A 96 16.95 2.66 -0.70
N LYS A 97 17.41 1.55 -0.13
CA LYS A 97 16.79 0.25 -0.42
C LYS A 97 15.42 0.21 0.24
N LEU A 98 14.39 -0.15 -0.52
CA LEU A 98 13.04 -0.30 0.03
C LEU A 98 12.99 -1.37 1.14
N SER A 99 13.88 -2.36 1.09
CA SER A 99 14.03 -3.38 2.13
C SER A 99 14.48 -2.84 3.49
N ASP A 100 14.99 -1.62 3.58
CA ASP A 100 15.58 -1.15 4.83
C ASP A 100 14.57 -0.30 5.62
N LEU A 101 13.38 -0.06 5.04
CA LEU A 101 12.34 0.81 5.60
C LEU A 101 11.41 0.11 6.59
N SER A 102 10.91 0.85 7.58
CA SER A 102 9.88 0.35 8.49
C SER A 102 8.58 0.01 7.75
N LEU A 103 7.78 -0.90 8.33
CA LEU A 103 6.46 -1.25 7.78
C LEU A 103 5.57 -0.01 7.62
N THR A 104 5.55 0.88 8.60
CA THR A 104 4.78 2.13 8.58
C THR A 104 5.20 3.04 7.43
N THR A 105 6.52 3.18 7.21
CA THR A 105 7.07 3.96 6.09
C THR A 105 6.69 3.35 4.75
N LEU A 106 6.76 2.03 4.63
CA LEU A 106 6.36 1.32 3.40
C LEU A 106 4.87 1.50 3.09
N LEU A 107 4.00 1.48 4.10
CA LEU A 107 2.56 1.73 3.94
C LEU A 107 2.25 3.19 3.59
N LEU A 108 3.02 4.16 4.09
CA LEU A 108 2.88 5.56 3.70
C LEU A 108 3.32 5.77 2.25
N LEU A 109 4.44 5.19 1.87
CA LEU A 109 4.99 5.32 0.53
C LEU A 109 4.11 4.63 -0.52
N SER A 110 3.49 3.49 -0.20
CA SER A 110 2.54 2.87 -1.12
C SER A 110 1.38 3.80 -1.45
N VAL A 111 0.84 4.51 -0.46
CA VAL A 111 -0.21 5.51 -0.69
C VAL A 111 0.34 6.71 -1.47
N ALA A 112 1.49 7.25 -1.06
CA ALA A 112 2.09 8.42 -1.69
C ALA A 112 2.34 8.17 -3.18
N PHE A 113 2.96 7.04 -3.53
CA PHE A 113 3.21 6.67 -4.91
C PHE A 113 1.93 6.29 -5.69
N GLN A 114 0.83 5.91 -5.03
CA GLN A 114 -0.40 5.59 -5.73
C GLN A 114 -1.17 6.85 -6.16
N TYR A 115 -1.19 7.88 -5.31
CA TYR A 115 -2.07 9.04 -5.48
C TYR A 115 -1.36 10.33 -5.85
N LEU A 116 -0.04 10.43 -5.68
CA LEU A 116 0.70 11.62 -6.10
C LEU A 116 0.99 11.57 -7.60
N ILE A 117 0.81 12.72 -8.24
CA ILE A 117 1.12 12.93 -9.65
C ILE A 117 2.62 12.65 -9.86
N PRO A 118 2.99 11.77 -10.82
CA PRO A 118 4.38 11.55 -11.16
C PRO A 118 5.04 12.87 -11.56
N ASP A 119 6.16 13.18 -10.93
CA ASP A 119 7.02 14.27 -11.38
C ASP A 119 7.55 13.90 -12.78
N PRO A 120 7.34 14.73 -13.82
CA PRO A 120 7.78 14.41 -15.19
C PRO A 120 9.30 14.22 -15.32
N THR A 121 10.06 14.61 -14.30
CA THR A 121 11.52 14.42 -14.23
C THR A 121 11.95 13.07 -13.63
N ASN A 122 11.01 12.20 -13.23
CA ASN A 122 11.29 10.89 -12.64
C ASN A 122 10.88 9.75 -13.59
N ASP A 123 11.85 8.89 -13.94
CA ASP A 123 11.68 7.71 -14.81
C ASP A 123 10.86 6.55 -14.21
N PHE A 124 10.21 6.74 -13.06
CA PHE A 124 9.51 5.65 -12.37
C PHE A 124 8.01 5.67 -12.62
N SER A 125 7.47 4.51 -12.99
CA SER A 125 6.04 4.23 -12.87
C SER A 125 5.67 4.21 -11.38
N THR A 126 5.05 5.29 -10.92
CA THR A 126 4.61 5.51 -9.54
C THR A 126 3.74 4.34 -9.02
N SER A 127 2.93 3.74 -9.89
CA SER A 127 2.14 2.56 -9.55
C SER A 127 2.99 1.31 -9.23
N ALA A 128 4.09 1.06 -9.96
CA ALA A 128 4.94 -0.12 -9.69
C ALA A 128 5.78 0.07 -8.41
N THR A 129 6.18 1.30 -8.08
CA THR A 129 6.86 1.58 -6.80
C THR A 129 5.88 1.54 -5.63
N SER A 130 4.63 1.98 -5.82
CA SER A 130 3.55 1.82 -4.84
C SER A 130 3.33 0.35 -4.49
N ARG A 131 3.13 -0.50 -5.51
CA ARG A 131 2.92 -1.94 -5.35
C ARG A 131 4.12 -2.61 -4.67
N ALA A 132 5.34 -2.26 -5.07
CA ALA A 132 6.56 -2.74 -4.44
C ALA A 132 6.63 -2.43 -2.94
N CYS A 133 6.31 -1.18 -2.55
CA CYS A 133 6.28 -0.79 -1.14
C CYS A 133 5.22 -1.59 -0.36
N PHE A 134 4.03 -1.75 -0.95
CA PHE A 134 2.95 -2.50 -0.30
C PHE A 134 3.28 -3.99 -0.12
N GLN A 135 3.90 -4.63 -1.11
CA GLN A 135 4.32 -6.03 -0.99
C GLN A 135 5.37 -6.23 0.09
N LEU A 136 6.34 -5.32 0.21
CA LEU A 136 7.33 -5.34 1.28
C LEU A 136 6.70 -5.07 2.65
N ALA A 137 5.64 -4.25 2.72
CA ALA A 137 4.87 -4.06 3.95
C ALA A 137 4.16 -5.36 4.35
N LEU A 138 3.51 -6.05 3.40
CA LEU A 138 2.88 -7.35 3.65
C LEU A 138 3.86 -8.41 4.13
N SER A 139 5.07 -8.47 3.55
CA SER A 139 6.10 -9.42 4.02
C SER A 139 6.61 -9.13 5.43
N ARG A 140 6.34 -7.92 5.96
CA ARG A 140 6.69 -7.50 7.32
C ARG A 140 5.49 -7.49 8.26
N LEU A 141 4.30 -7.86 7.81
CA LEU A 141 3.09 -7.79 8.64
C LEU A 141 3.22 -8.60 9.94
N TRP A 142 4.02 -9.67 9.91
CA TRP A 142 4.32 -10.47 11.09
C TRP A 142 5.04 -9.69 12.20
N THR A 143 5.77 -8.61 11.90
CA THR A 143 6.47 -7.79 12.91
C THR A 143 5.50 -6.98 13.76
N LEU A 144 4.24 -6.82 13.36
CA LEU A 144 3.24 -6.07 14.12
C LEU A 144 2.87 -6.75 15.44
N HIS A 145 3.05 -8.06 15.56
CA HIS A 145 2.71 -8.80 16.78
C HIS A 145 3.56 -8.39 18.00
N SER A 146 4.75 -7.82 17.76
CA SER A 146 5.64 -7.33 18.82
C SER A 146 5.56 -5.82 19.05
N GLN A 147 4.67 -5.11 18.36
CA GLN A 147 4.50 -3.66 18.46
C GLN A 147 3.36 -3.29 19.41
N ASP A 148 3.32 -2.02 19.81
CA ASP A 148 2.24 -1.48 20.64
C ASP A 148 0.86 -1.72 20.02
N LYS A 149 -0.15 -1.89 20.88
CA LYS A 149 -1.54 -2.20 20.47
C LYS A 149 -2.08 -1.18 19.47
N GLU A 150 -1.77 0.11 19.68
CA GLU A 150 -2.19 1.19 18.77
C GLU A 150 -1.55 1.03 17.39
N VAL A 151 -0.23 0.86 17.31
CA VAL A 151 0.52 0.69 16.05
C VAL A 151 0.09 -0.57 15.30
N ASN A 152 -0.16 -1.66 16.03
CA ASN A 152 -0.66 -2.91 15.48
C ASN A 152 -2.04 -2.71 14.82
N LEU A 153 -2.97 -2.10 15.56
CA LEU A 153 -4.33 -1.83 15.09
C LEU A 153 -4.33 -0.90 13.87
N THR A 154 -3.69 0.26 13.97
CA THR A 154 -3.68 1.26 12.90
C THR A 154 -3.00 0.73 11.64
N SER A 155 -1.92 -0.04 11.78
CA SER A 155 -1.22 -0.65 10.65
C SER A 155 -2.04 -1.74 9.98
N LYS A 156 -2.70 -2.62 10.74
CA LYS A 156 -3.61 -3.64 10.18
C LYS A 156 -4.79 -2.99 9.45
N MET A 157 -5.37 -1.94 10.03
CA MET A 157 -6.45 -1.18 9.38
C MET A 157 -5.98 -0.50 8.10
N MET A 158 -4.81 0.15 8.11
CA MET A 158 -4.22 0.76 6.92
C MET A 158 -4.00 -0.28 5.80
N VAL A 159 -3.50 -1.48 6.14
CA VAL A 159 -3.36 -2.59 5.19
C VAL A 159 -4.71 -3.01 4.61
N ALA A 160 -5.73 -3.20 5.45
CA ALA A 160 -7.06 -3.59 5.02
C ALA A 160 -7.68 -2.55 4.07
N VAL A 161 -7.54 -1.26 4.39
CA VAL A 161 -8.04 -0.16 3.57
C VAL A 161 -7.32 -0.10 2.22
N GLN A 162 -5.99 -0.24 2.19
CA GLN A 162 -5.26 -0.29 0.93
C GLN A 162 -5.66 -1.52 0.08
N LEU A 163 -5.84 -2.70 0.70
CA LEU A 163 -6.33 -3.89 -0.01
C LEU A 163 -7.70 -3.66 -0.65
N ILE A 164 -8.63 -3.00 0.05
CA ILE A 164 -9.97 -2.72 -0.47
C ILE A 164 -9.92 -1.66 -1.58
N ILE A 165 -9.34 -0.49 -1.29
CA ILE A 165 -9.48 0.71 -2.12
C ILE A 165 -8.47 0.71 -3.27
N ILE A 166 -7.21 0.35 -3.02
CA ILE A 166 -6.14 0.44 -4.02
C ILE A 166 -6.07 -0.83 -4.86
N TYR A 167 -6.18 -2.00 -4.22
CA TYR A 167 -5.89 -3.28 -4.88
C TYR A 167 -7.13 -4.11 -5.23
N GLY A 168 -8.32 -3.73 -4.78
CA GLY A 168 -9.57 -4.45 -5.08
C GLY A 168 -9.62 -5.87 -4.49
N ARG A 169 -8.98 -6.10 -3.32
CA ARG A 169 -8.87 -7.41 -2.65
C ARG A 169 -9.66 -7.47 -1.33
N PRO A 170 -11.01 -7.38 -1.36
CA PRO A 170 -11.82 -7.31 -0.15
C PRO A 170 -11.74 -8.56 0.72
N PHE A 171 -11.58 -9.76 0.14
CA PHE A 171 -11.46 -11.00 0.93
C PHE A 171 -10.12 -11.12 1.68
N HIS A 172 -9.04 -10.57 1.11
CA HIS A 172 -7.76 -10.50 1.81
C HIS A 172 -7.84 -9.50 2.97
N ALA A 173 -8.49 -8.36 2.74
CA ALA A 173 -8.76 -7.37 3.79
C ALA A 173 -9.62 -7.96 4.92
N LEU A 174 -10.66 -8.73 4.60
CA LEU A 174 -11.48 -9.41 5.60
C LEU A 174 -10.66 -10.36 6.47
N GLY A 175 -9.71 -11.08 5.88
CA GLY A 175 -8.78 -11.94 6.62
C GLY A 175 -7.97 -11.17 7.67
N ILE A 176 -7.43 -10.00 7.30
CA ILE A 176 -6.69 -9.12 8.22
C ILE A 176 -7.62 -8.53 9.29
N LEU A 177 -8.82 -8.07 8.91
CA LEU A 177 -9.78 -7.47 9.84
C LEU A 177 -10.29 -8.46 10.89
N ARG A 178 -10.43 -9.74 10.54
CA ARG A 178 -10.76 -10.79 11.52
C ARG A 178 -9.70 -10.96 12.62
N GLN A 179 -8.44 -10.61 12.33
CA GLN A 179 -7.35 -10.62 13.31
C GLN A 179 -7.28 -9.35 14.17
N VAL A 180 -8.17 -8.38 13.91
CA VAL A 180 -8.31 -7.15 14.69
C VAL A 180 -9.47 -7.27 15.69
N GLY A 181 -10.50 -8.06 15.35
CA GLY A 181 -11.69 -8.28 16.18
C GLY A 181 -11.58 -9.42 17.21
N MET A 182 -10.41 -10.03 17.37
CA MET A 182 -10.05 -10.93 18.49
C MET A 182 -9.07 -10.22 19.41
#